data_AF-A0A6P8UIZ3-F1
#
_entry.id   AF-A0A6P8UIZ3-F1
#
_cell.length_a   1.000
_cell.length_b   1.000
_cell.length_c   1.000
_cell.angle_alpha   90.00
_cell.angle_beta   90.00
_cell.angle_gamma   90.00
#
_symmetry.space_group_name_H-M   'P 1'
#
loop_
_entity.id
_entity.type
_entity.pdbx_description
1 polymer ?
#
loop_
_entity_poly.entity_id
_entity_poly.type
_entity_poly.pdbx_seq_one_letter_code
_entity_poly.pdbx_strand_id
1 'polypeptide(L)'
;MFLLAHGFSFLGASSNARKIFAGLVFSALGDAFLIWQEQGYFVYGLLMFAITHILYSLAFGMKPVNVTAGLVVTAVSSVSYLLLYPYLSGPFTYLVAVYIGLIGFMGWRAVAGLQLANDLWTWTKLCACLGAVLFMVSDLTIAVNKFCFPVPHSRAIIMATYYAAQMLISLSVVECQDAEGARKKA
;
A
#
# COMPACT_ATOMS: atom_id res chain seq x y z
N MET A 1 -18.91 4.77 1.97
CA MET A 1 -19.66 5.97 1.52
C MET A 1 -18.80 6.94 0.73
N PHE A 2 -17.61 7.35 1.20
CA PHE A 2 -16.69 8.26 0.48
C PHE A 2 -16.36 7.79 -0.96
N LEU A 3 -16.09 6.47 -1.12
CA LEU A 3 -15.79 5.85 -2.42
C LEU A 3 -16.96 5.77 -3.40
N LEU A 4 -18.21 5.78 -2.93
CA LEU A 4 -19.38 5.76 -3.84
C LEU A 4 -19.73 7.16 -4.33
N ALA A 5 -19.55 8.18 -3.47
CA ALA A 5 -19.77 9.57 -3.86
C ALA A 5 -18.71 10.07 -4.87
N HIS A 6 -17.45 9.67 -4.71
CA HIS A 6 -16.37 10.01 -5.64
C HIS A 6 -16.01 8.91 -6.67
N GLY A 7 -16.58 7.70 -6.55
CA GLY A 7 -16.26 6.57 -7.44
C GLY A 7 -16.68 6.81 -8.89
N PHE A 8 -17.82 7.47 -9.12
CA PHE A 8 -18.24 7.87 -10.47
C PHE A 8 -17.34 8.96 -11.05
N SER A 9 -16.79 9.87 -10.23
CA SER A 9 -15.78 10.83 -10.69
C SER A 9 -14.46 10.16 -11.05
N PHE A 10 -14.08 9.05 -10.40
CA PHE A 10 -12.86 8.29 -10.68
C PHE A 10 -12.84 7.62 -12.08
N LEU A 11 -14.01 7.25 -12.61
CA LEU A 11 -14.15 6.65 -13.95
C LEU A 11 -13.87 7.65 -15.09
N GLY A 12 -14.06 8.96 -14.87
CA GLY A 12 -13.69 10.04 -15.79
C GLY A 12 -12.32 10.67 -15.51
N ALA A 13 -11.54 10.11 -14.57
CA ALA A 13 -10.41 10.77 -13.94
C ALA A 13 -9.04 10.37 -14.51
N SER A 14 -7.99 11.04 -14.04
CA SER A 14 -6.60 10.80 -14.48
C SER A 14 -6.19 9.34 -14.32
N SER A 15 -5.25 8.88 -15.17
CA SER A 15 -4.86 7.46 -15.20
C SER A 15 -4.36 6.92 -13.85
N ASN A 16 -3.87 7.76 -12.95
CA ASN A 16 -3.37 7.34 -11.63
C ASN A 16 -4.51 7.12 -10.63
N ALA A 17 -5.54 7.94 -10.66
CA ALA A 17 -6.74 7.76 -9.85
C ALA A 17 -7.41 6.41 -10.16
N ARG A 18 -7.63 6.10 -11.44
CA ARG A 18 -8.22 4.81 -11.81
C ARG A 18 -7.43 3.60 -11.27
N LYS A 19 -6.09 3.69 -11.23
CA LYS A 19 -5.22 2.64 -10.66
C LYS A 19 -5.39 2.53 -9.13
N ILE A 20 -5.42 3.66 -8.41
CA ILE A 20 -5.67 3.66 -6.96
C ILE A 20 -7.05 3.08 -6.65
N PHE A 21 -8.09 3.47 -7.40
CA PHE A 21 -9.42 2.91 -7.20
C PHE A 21 -9.47 1.40 -7.46
N ALA A 22 -8.84 0.93 -8.55
CA ALA A 22 -8.72 -0.49 -8.80
C ALA A 22 -7.99 -1.20 -7.65
N GLY A 23 -6.90 -0.61 -7.14
CA GLY A 23 -6.18 -1.15 -5.98
C GLY A 23 -7.05 -1.21 -4.72
N LEU A 24 -7.89 -0.20 -4.44
CA LEU A 24 -8.84 -0.23 -3.33
C LEU A 24 -9.84 -1.39 -3.45
N VAL A 25 -10.34 -1.64 -4.66
CA VAL A 25 -11.25 -2.77 -4.93
C VAL A 25 -10.54 -4.10 -4.67
N PHE A 26 -9.31 -4.28 -5.18
CA PHE A 26 -8.54 -5.49 -4.92
C PHE A 26 -8.19 -5.64 -3.43
N SER A 27 -7.91 -4.55 -2.73
CA SER A 27 -7.66 -4.56 -1.30
C SER A 27 -8.88 -5.03 -0.50
N ALA A 28 -10.07 -4.55 -0.87
CA ALA A 28 -11.32 -5.01 -0.27
C ALA A 28 -11.62 -6.49 -0.56
N LEU A 29 -11.26 -6.99 -1.75
CA LEU A 29 -11.32 -8.42 -2.05
C LEU A 29 -10.30 -9.22 -1.23
N GLY A 30 -9.10 -8.68 -1.02
CA GLY A 30 -8.08 -9.24 -0.14
C GLY A 30 -8.56 -9.39 1.30
N ASP A 31 -9.21 -8.36 1.83
CA ASP A 31 -9.86 -8.39 3.15
C ASP A 31 -10.93 -9.50 3.23
N ALA A 32 -11.75 -9.64 2.19
CA ALA A 32 -12.76 -10.69 2.13
C ALA A 32 -12.12 -12.08 2.21
N PHE A 33 -11.04 -12.34 1.48
CA PHE A 33 -10.32 -13.62 1.57
C PHE A 33 -9.61 -13.83 2.92
N LEU A 34 -9.12 -12.77 3.56
CA LEU A 34 -8.49 -12.86 4.89
C LEU A 34 -9.48 -13.27 5.99
N ILE A 35 -10.79 -13.05 5.83
CA ILE A 35 -11.80 -13.53 6.78
C ILE A 35 -11.75 -15.07 6.89
N TRP A 36 -11.53 -15.76 5.77
CA TRP A 36 -11.46 -17.22 5.70
C TRP A 36 -10.01 -17.75 5.62
N GLN A 37 -9.04 -16.99 6.14
CA GLN A 37 -7.62 -17.37 6.08
C GLN A 37 -7.32 -18.74 6.72
N GLU A 38 -8.07 -19.14 7.76
CA GLU A 38 -7.93 -20.45 8.42
C GLU A 38 -8.45 -21.62 7.56
N GLN A 39 -9.24 -21.34 6.53
CA GLN A 39 -9.77 -22.32 5.58
C GLN A 39 -8.88 -22.45 4.33
N GLY A 40 -7.68 -21.87 4.35
CA GLY A 40 -6.74 -21.91 3.22
C GLY A 40 -6.81 -20.71 2.27
N TYR A 41 -7.66 -19.71 2.55
CA TYR A 41 -7.80 -18.54 1.66
C TYR A 41 -6.70 -17.48 1.81
N PHE A 42 -5.77 -17.67 2.75
CA PHE A 42 -4.68 -16.73 3.02
C PHE A 42 -3.89 -16.36 1.76
N VAL A 43 -3.55 -17.35 0.91
CA VAL A 43 -2.79 -17.12 -0.32
C VAL A 43 -3.58 -16.26 -1.31
N TYR A 44 -4.89 -16.49 -1.45
CA TYR A 44 -5.74 -15.66 -2.32
C TYR A 44 -5.83 -14.23 -1.83
N GLY A 45 -5.96 -14.03 -0.50
CA GLY A 45 -5.89 -12.70 0.11
C GLY A 45 -4.56 -12.01 -0.22
N LEU A 46 -3.44 -12.70 -0.02
CA LEU A 46 -2.11 -12.18 -0.33
C LEU A 46 -1.95 -11.80 -1.82
N LEU A 47 -2.48 -12.62 -2.73
CA LEU A 47 -2.45 -12.33 -4.16
C LEU A 47 -3.26 -11.07 -4.50
N MET A 48 -4.43 -10.87 -3.88
CA MET A 48 -5.21 -9.64 -4.08
C MET A 48 -4.47 -8.41 -3.57
N PHE A 49 -3.84 -8.48 -2.38
CA PHE A 49 -3.00 -7.39 -1.89
C PHE A 49 -1.76 -7.16 -2.76
N ALA A 50 -1.16 -8.21 -3.31
CA ALA A 50 -0.05 -8.06 -4.25
C ALA A 50 -0.47 -7.26 -5.50
N ILE A 51 -1.66 -7.51 -6.03
CA ILE A 51 -2.24 -6.72 -7.13
C ILE A 51 -2.46 -5.27 -6.68
N THR A 52 -2.98 -5.04 -5.48
CA THR A 52 -3.10 -3.69 -4.89
C THR A 52 -1.77 -2.94 -4.87
N HIS A 53 -0.70 -3.58 -4.38
CA HIS A 53 0.64 -2.98 -4.29
C HIS A 53 1.22 -2.64 -5.66
N ILE A 54 1.01 -3.50 -6.66
CA ILE A 54 1.40 -3.23 -8.05
C ILE A 54 0.65 -2.00 -8.59
N LEU A 55 -0.67 -1.95 -8.42
CA LEU A 55 -1.48 -0.84 -8.89
C LEU A 55 -1.10 0.49 -8.21
N TYR A 56 -0.82 0.45 -6.91
CA TYR A 56 -0.36 1.62 -6.16
C TYR A 56 1.02 2.08 -6.61
N SER A 57 1.95 1.14 -6.82
CA SER A 57 3.28 1.45 -7.38
C SER A 57 3.18 2.12 -8.75
N LEU A 58 2.29 1.62 -9.62
CA LEU A 58 2.04 2.19 -10.95
C LEU A 58 1.34 3.56 -10.90
N ALA A 59 0.59 3.84 -9.83
CA ALA A 59 -0.05 5.14 -9.61
C ALA A 59 0.94 6.17 -9.06
N PHE A 60 1.85 5.78 -8.16
CA PHE A 60 2.94 6.61 -7.67
C PHE A 60 3.97 6.95 -8.75
N GLY A 61 4.01 6.14 -9.82
CA GLY A 61 4.82 6.38 -11.00
C GLY A 61 6.28 5.98 -10.81
N MET A 62 7.04 5.94 -11.91
CA MET A 62 8.41 5.40 -11.96
C MET A 62 9.51 6.46 -11.88
N LYS A 63 9.14 7.75 -11.90
CA LYS A 63 10.06 8.88 -11.82
C LYS A 63 9.64 9.83 -10.68
N PRO A 64 10.59 10.47 -9.98
CA PRO A 64 12.04 10.26 -10.07
C PRO A 64 12.47 8.92 -9.45
N VAL A 65 13.71 8.49 -9.75
CA VAL A 65 14.35 7.35 -9.11
C VAL A 65 15.24 7.89 -8.00
N ASN A 66 14.86 7.65 -6.75
CA ASN A 66 15.65 8.04 -5.58
C ASN A 66 16.32 6.78 -5.01
N VAL A 67 17.61 6.58 -5.33
CA VAL A 67 18.37 5.40 -4.92
C VAL A 67 18.52 5.31 -3.41
N THR A 68 18.74 6.44 -2.73
CA THR A 68 18.86 6.49 -1.26
C THR A 68 17.57 6.01 -0.58
N ALA A 69 16.41 6.50 -1.03
CA ALA A 69 15.12 6.02 -0.55
C ALA A 69 14.93 4.52 -0.81
N GLY A 70 15.35 4.06 -1.99
CA GLY A 70 15.28 2.64 -2.36
C GLY A 70 16.13 1.77 -1.45
N LEU A 71 17.34 2.21 -1.13
CA LEU A 71 18.24 1.50 -0.23
C LEU A 71 17.68 1.43 1.20
N VAL A 72 17.13 2.54 1.71
CA VAL A 72 16.49 2.57 3.04
C VAL A 72 15.30 1.61 3.09
N VAL A 73 14.38 1.69 2.12
CA VAL A 73 13.20 0.81 2.11
C VAL A 73 13.60 -0.65 1.93
N THR A 74 14.57 -0.93 1.06
CA THR A 74 15.10 -2.29 0.87
C THR A 74 15.75 -2.83 2.15
N ALA A 75 16.51 -2.00 2.87
CA ALA A 75 17.09 -2.38 4.16
C ALA A 75 16.00 -2.71 5.19
N VAL A 76 14.97 -1.86 5.32
CA VAL A 76 13.84 -2.11 6.22
C VAL A 76 13.10 -3.40 5.85
N SER A 77 12.74 -3.57 4.57
CA SER A 77 12.09 -4.79 4.06
C SER A 77 12.95 -6.04 4.29
N SER A 78 14.26 -5.93 4.12
CA SER A 78 15.20 -7.05 4.36
C SER A 78 15.25 -7.42 5.84
N VAL A 79 15.31 -6.44 6.74
CA VAL A 79 15.24 -6.67 8.19
C VAL A 79 13.91 -7.34 8.55
N SER A 80 12.78 -6.85 8.03
CA SER A 80 11.48 -7.47 8.23
C SER A 80 11.44 -8.93 7.76
N TYR A 81 12.01 -9.24 6.59
CA TYR A 81 12.08 -10.61 6.10
C TYR A 81 12.98 -11.50 6.98
N LEU A 82 14.15 -11.01 7.40
CA LEU A 82 15.06 -11.76 8.27
C LEU A 82 14.43 -12.07 9.64
N LEU A 83 13.55 -11.21 10.15
CA LEU A 83 12.79 -11.47 11.37
C LEU A 83 11.74 -12.58 11.18
N LEU A 84 11.13 -12.67 10.00
CA LEU A 84 10.13 -13.70 9.68
C LEU A 84 10.77 -15.03 9.28
N TYR A 85 11.93 -15.00 8.64
CA TYR A 85 12.60 -16.16 8.03
C TYR A 85 12.69 -17.41 8.92
N PRO A 86 13.04 -17.33 10.23
CA PRO A 86 13.12 -18.50 11.10
C PRO A 86 11.79 -19.24 11.28
N TYR A 87 10.66 -18.56 11.06
CA TYR A 87 9.31 -19.07 11.28
C TYR A 87 8.64 -19.53 9.97
N LEU A 88 9.26 -19.25 8.82
CA LEU A 88 8.72 -19.63 7.51
C LEU A 88 9.17 -21.04 7.14
N SER A 89 8.25 -21.83 6.60
CA SER A 89 8.54 -23.18 6.11
C SER A 89 7.93 -23.44 4.73
N GLY A 90 8.63 -24.25 3.94
CA GLY A 90 8.16 -24.71 2.63
C GLY A 90 7.91 -23.56 1.63
N PRO A 91 6.80 -23.59 0.86
CA PRO A 91 6.50 -22.58 -0.15
C PRO A 91 6.34 -21.16 0.39
N PHE A 92 5.97 -21.01 1.67
CA PHE A 92 5.76 -19.69 2.29
C PHE A 92 7.04 -18.86 2.38
N THR A 93 8.21 -19.48 2.47
CA THR A 93 9.51 -18.78 2.51
C THR A 93 9.74 -17.93 1.26
N TYR A 94 9.39 -18.47 0.08
CA TYR A 94 9.53 -17.77 -1.20
C TYR A 94 8.39 -16.78 -1.43
N LEU A 95 7.16 -17.20 -1.12
CA LEU A 95 5.96 -16.40 -1.33
C LEU A 95 5.97 -15.11 -0.48
N VAL A 96 6.39 -15.21 0.79
CA VAL A 96 6.55 -14.04 1.66
C VAL A 96 7.72 -13.16 1.21
N ALA A 97 8.83 -13.73 0.72
CA ALA A 97 9.95 -12.94 0.19
C ALA A 97 9.54 -12.08 -1.01
N VAL A 98 8.85 -12.69 -1.98
CA VAL A 98 8.33 -11.97 -3.15
C VAL A 98 7.34 -10.88 -2.72
N TYR A 99 6.44 -11.20 -1.79
CA TYR A 99 5.47 -10.24 -1.28
C TYR A 99 6.12 -9.04 -0.59
N ILE A 100 7.11 -9.27 0.28
CA ILE A 100 7.87 -8.20 0.94
C ILE A 100 8.62 -7.34 -0.07
N GLY A 101 9.15 -7.95 -1.14
CA GLY A 101 9.74 -7.22 -2.26
C GLY A 101 8.72 -6.31 -2.97
N LEU A 102 7.50 -6.79 -3.22
CA LEU A 102 6.44 -6.01 -3.87
C LEU A 102 5.98 -4.83 -3.02
N ILE A 103 5.67 -5.06 -1.74
CA ILE A 103 5.24 -3.97 -0.85
C ILE A 103 6.38 -2.99 -0.56
N GLY A 104 7.62 -3.49 -0.46
CA GLY A 104 8.82 -2.65 -0.36
C GLY A 104 9.02 -1.80 -1.62
N PHE A 105 8.78 -2.36 -2.80
CA PHE A 105 8.81 -1.59 -4.05
C PHE A 105 7.76 -0.47 -4.06
N MET A 106 6.53 -0.77 -3.64
CA MET A 106 5.48 0.24 -3.48
C MET A 106 5.90 1.34 -2.51
N GLY A 107 6.42 0.98 -1.33
CA GLY A 107 6.94 1.91 -0.33
C GLY A 107 8.06 2.80 -0.90
N TRP A 108 9.00 2.21 -1.63
CA TRP A 108 10.05 2.96 -2.31
C TRP A 108 9.47 3.95 -3.32
N ARG A 109 8.51 3.55 -4.15
CA ARG A 109 7.90 4.47 -5.12
C ARG A 109 7.18 5.64 -4.46
N ALA A 110 6.50 5.40 -3.34
CA ALA A 110 5.87 6.46 -2.54
C ALA A 110 6.90 7.46 -1.99
N VAL A 111 7.97 6.96 -1.37
CA VAL A 111 9.04 7.80 -0.78
C VAL A 111 9.86 8.51 -1.87
N ALA A 112 10.19 7.83 -2.96
CA ALA A 112 10.92 8.43 -4.08
C ALA A 112 10.12 9.53 -4.77
N GLY A 113 8.79 9.42 -4.76
CA GLY A 113 7.91 10.48 -5.23
C GLY A 113 8.05 11.76 -4.41
N LEU A 114 8.28 11.67 -3.10
CA LEU A 114 8.34 12.80 -2.18
C LEU A 114 9.43 13.80 -2.60
N GLN A 115 8.99 14.96 -3.12
CA GLN A 115 9.85 16.08 -3.47
C GLN A 115 9.36 17.27 -2.66
N LEU A 116 10.10 17.61 -1.61
CA LEU A 116 9.77 18.67 -0.63
C LEU A 116 9.89 20.10 -1.17
N ALA A 117 9.94 20.28 -2.50
CA ALA A 117 10.27 21.56 -3.13
C ALA A 117 9.05 22.39 -3.58
N ASN A 118 7.81 21.90 -3.45
CA ASN A 118 6.60 22.63 -3.87
C ASN A 118 5.46 22.45 -2.86
N ASP A 119 4.99 23.52 -2.21
CA ASP A 119 4.12 23.46 -1.02
C ASP A 119 2.83 22.65 -1.19
N LEU A 120 2.02 22.88 -2.24
CA LEU A 120 0.74 22.18 -2.43
C LEU A 120 0.89 20.70 -2.81
N TRP A 121 1.91 20.39 -3.62
CA TRP A 121 2.19 19.02 -4.06
C TRP A 121 2.90 18.19 -2.97
N THR A 122 3.41 18.86 -1.93
CA THR A 122 4.08 18.20 -0.81
C THR A 122 3.09 17.46 0.07
N TRP A 123 1.90 18.02 0.34
CA TRP A 123 0.88 17.38 1.19
C TRP A 123 0.35 16.07 0.59
N THR A 124 -0.02 16.07 -0.69
CA THR A 124 -0.47 14.86 -1.40
C THR A 124 0.59 13.77 -1.39
N LYS A 125 1.85 14.12 -1.66
CA LYS A 125 2.97 13.17 -1.61
C LYS A 125 3.28 12.68 -0.19
N LEU A 126 3.11 13.51 0.83
CA LEU A 126 3.23 13.10 2.23
C LEU A 126 2.13 12.10 2.60
N CYS A 127 0.88 12.33 2.18
CA CYS A 127 -0.22 11.38 2.34
C CYS A 127 0.10 10.03 1.68
N ALA A 128 0.59 10.04 0.43
CA ALA A 128 1.00 8.80 -0.24
C ALA A 128 2.11 8.05 0.51
N CYS A 129 3.12 8.77 1.01
CA CYS A 129 4.24 8.22 1.76
C CYS A 129 3.78 7.62 3.10
N LEU A 130 3.08 8.40 3.92
CA LEU A 130 2.55 7.96 5.21
C LEU A 130 1.58 6.79 5.04
N GLY A 131 0.74 6.84 4.01
CA GLY A 131 -0.17 5.75 3.69
C GLY A 131 0.57 4.47 3.32
N ALA A 132 1.61 4.55 2.49
CA ALA A 132 2.44 3.38 2.15
C ALA A 132 3.14 2.78 3.38
N VAL A 133 3.68 3.62 4.27
CA VAL A 133 4.32 3.17 5.52
C VAL A 133 3.31 2.47 6.44
N LEU A 134 2.11 3.05 6.63
CA LEU A 134 1.07 2.42 7.43
C LEU A 134 0.60 1.09 6.85
N PHE A 135 0.53 0.97 5.52
CA PHE A 135 0.22 -0.30 4.87
C PHE A 135 1.31 -1.34 5.15
N MET A 136 2.58 -0.97 5.03
CA MET A 136 3.69 -1.87 5.37
C MET A 136 3.63 -2.36 6.82
N VAL A 137 3.28 -1.48 7.76
CA VAL A 137 3.11 -1.83 9.17
C VAL A 137 1.92 -2.78 9.38
N SER A 138 0.79 -2.53 8.72
CA SER A 138 -0.37 -3.43 8.73
C SER A 138 0.00 -4.84 8.28
N ASP A 139 0.65 -4.95 7.12
CA ASP A 139 0.99 -6.23 6.51
C ASP A 139 2.07 -6.98 7.30
N LEU A 140 3.04 -6.26 7.87
CA LEU A 140 4.00 -6.84 8.79
C LEU A 140 3.30 -7.42 10.04
N THR A 141 2.29 -6.71 10.56
CA THR A 141 1.51 -7.20 11.70
C THR A 141 0.72 -8.46 11.34
N ILE A 142 0.14 -8.54 10.13
CA ILE A 142 -0.50 -9.76 9.62
C ILE A 142 0.51 -10.91 9.57
N ALA A 143 1.69 -10.68 9.00
CA ALA A 143 2.73 -11.70 8.84
C ALA A 143 3.24 -12.21 10.20
N VAL A 144 3.55 -11.32 11.13
CA VAL A 144 4.00 -11.69 12.48
C VAL A 144 2.91 -12.47 13.23
N ASN A 145 1.65 -12.02 13.15
CA ASN A 145 0.54 -12.69 13.80
C ASN A 145 0.25 -14.08 13.21
N LYS A 146 0.49 -14.29 11.90
CA LYS A 146 0.24 -15.56 11.22
C LYS A 146 1.38 -16.57 11.38
N PHE A 147 2.64 -16.12 11.31
CA PHE A 147 3.80 -17.02 11.23
C PHE A 147 4.61 -17.10 12.53
N CYS A 148 4.74 -16.01 13.29
CA CYS A 148 5.66 -15.98 14.43
C CYS A 148 4.95 -16.28 15.75
N PHE A 149 4.03 -15.41 16.15
CA PHE A 149 3.32 -15.52 17.42
C PHE A 149 2.02 -14.69 17.39
N PRO A 150 0.99 -15.08 18.14
CA PRO A 150 -0.26 -14.32 18.21
C PRO A 150 0.02 -12.93 18.81
N VAL A 151 -0.30 -11.89 18.04
CA VAL A 151 -0.13 -10.50 18.48
C VAL A 151 -1.39 -10.07 19.25
N PRO A 152 -1.29 -9.58 20.50
CA PRO A 152 -2.43 -9.09 21.25
C PRO A 152 -3.14 -7.96 20.49
N HIS A 153 -4.47 -8.04 20.36
CA HIS A 153 -5.27 -7.06 19.64
C HIS A 153 -4.86 -6.84 18.16
N SER A 154 -4.23 -7.85 17.53
CA SER A 154 -3.74 -7.78 16.14
C SER A 154 -4.78 -7.24 15.17
N ARG A 155 -6.02 -7.73 15.25
CA ARG A 155 -7.12 -7.27 14.38
C ARG A 155 -7.36 -5.77 14.47
N ALA A 156 -7.31 -5.18 15.67
CA ALA A 156 -7.53 -3.75 15.83
C ALA A 156 -6.36 -2.94 15.24
N ILE A 157 -5.13 -3.38 15.50
CA ILE A 157 -3.91 -2.74 14.98
C ILE A 157 -3.88 -2.79 13.45
N ILE A 158 -4.14 -3.97 12.88
CA ILE A 158 -4.21 -4.19 11.43
C ILE A 158 -5.27 -3.28 10.83
N MET A 159 -6.51 -3.33 11.31
CA MET A 159 -7.59 -2.52 10.73
C MET A 159 -7.35 -1.01 10.86
N ALA A 160 -6.82 -0.55 11.99
CA ALA A 160 -6.54 0.87 12.20
C ALA A 160 -5.45 1.38 11.25
N THR A 161 -4.32 0.67 11.17
CA THR A 161 -3.20 1.04 10.28
C THR A 161 -3.59 0.89 8.81
N TYR A 162 -4.31 -0.17 8.46
CA TYR A 162 -4.80 -0.43 7.11
C TYR A 162 -5.79 0.63 6.61
N TYR A 163 -6.86 0.92 7.34
CA TYR A 163 -7.84 1.91 6.87
C TYR A 163 -7.26 3.32 6.84
N ALA A 164 -6.37 3.65 7.78
CA ALA A 164 -5.61 4.90 7.72
C ALA A 164 -4.72 4.94 6.47
N ALA A 165 -4.04 3.85 6.14
CA ALA A 165 -3.24 3.73 4.91
C ALA A 165 -4.10 3.98 3.66
N GLN A 166 -5.23 3.29 3.54
CA GLN A 166 -6.14 3.41 2.40
C GLN A 166 -6.70 4.82 2.25
N MET A 167 -7.05 5.46 3.37
CA MET A 167 -7.55 6.83 3.39
C MET A 167 -6.48 7.81 2.91
N LEU A 168 -5.26 7.72 3.42
CA LEU A 168 -4.16 8.60 3.03
C LEU A 168 -3.75 8.42 1.57
N ILE A 169 -3.68 7.17 1.08
CA ILE A 169 -3.39 6.87 -0.32
C ILE A 169 -4.51 7.43 -1.21
N SER A 170 -5.78 7.30 -0.81
CA SER A 170 -6.91 7.86 -1.57
C SER A 170 -6.85 9.39 -1.62
N LEU A 171 -6.61 10.03 -0.47
CA LEU A 171 -6.54 11.49 -0.35
C LEU A 171 -5.41 12.07 -1.21
N SER A 172 -4.27 11.37 -1.29
CA SER A 172 -3.13 11.78 -2.11
C SER A 172 -3.45 12.04 -3.57
N VAL A 173 -4.49 11.37 -4.11
CA VAL A 173 -4.89 11.52 -5.51
C VAL A 173 -6.06 12.48 -5.69
N VAL A 174 -6.98 12.57 -4.72
CA VAL A 174 -8.13 13.50 -4.82
C VAL A 174 -7.65 14.95 -4.85
N GLU A 175 -6.81 15.35 -3.89
CA GLU A 175 -6.28 16.72 -3.86
C GLU A 175 -5.39 17.05 -5.07
N CYS A 176 -4.72 16.04 -5.62
CA CYS A 176 -3.95 16.19 -6.86
C CYS A 176 -4.85 16.55 -8.05
N GLN A 177 -6.05 15.98 -8.13
CA GLN A 177 -7.00 16.26 -9.21
C GLN A 177 -7.66 17.62 -9.06
N ASP A 178 -8.02 18.00 -7.84
CA ASP A 178 -8.60 19.31 -7.56
C ASP A 178 -7.63 20.44 -7.92
N ALA A 179 -6.34 20.27 -7.60
CA ALA A 179 -5.28 21.21 -7.96
C ALA A 179 -5.08 21.34 -9.48
N GLU A 180 -5.07 20.23 -10.23
CA GLU A 180 -4.98 20.26 -11.70
C GLU A 180 -6.22 20.89 -12.35
N GLY A 181 -7.41 20.62 -11.81
CA GLY A 181 -8.67 21.18 -12.26
C GLY A 181 -8.76 22.70 -12.05
N ALA A 182 -8.28 23.19 -10.90
CA ALA A 182 -8.20 24.62 -10.61
C ALA A 182 -7.25 25.35 -11.59
N ARG A 183 -6.08 24.75 -11.89
CA ARG A 183 -5.10 25.35 -12.82
C ARG A 183 -5.57 25.42 -14.27
N LYS A 184 -6.39 24.47 -14.75
CA LYS A 184 -6.95 24.51 -16.12
C LYS A 184 -8.05 25.57 -16.28
N LYS A 185 -8.62 26.05 -15.18
CA LYS A 185 -9.71 27.05 -15.17
C LYS A 185 -9.22 28.49 -14.94
N ALA A 186 -7.94 28.67 -14.59
CA ALA A 186 -7.27 29.96 -14.42
C ALA A 186 -6.52 30.34 -15.71
#